data_AF-A0A914EL19-F1
#
_entry.id   AF-A0A914EL19-F1
#
_cell.length_a   1.000
_cell.length_b   1.000
_cell.length_c   1.000
_cell.angle_alpha   90.00
_cell.angle_beta   90.00
_cell.angle_gamma   90.00
#
_symmetry.space_group_name_H-M   'P 1'
#
loop_
_entity.id
_entity.type
_entity.pdbx_description
1 polymer ?
#
loop_
_entity_poly.entity_id
_entity_poly.type
_entity_poly.pdbx_seq_one_letter_code
_entity_poly.pdbx_strand_id
1 'polypeptide(L)'
;MGKLLICLCLLICFTEHCSGNTPALRSVAVKGTLYCGKTPAENAKVRLFRVYVDPDKNKGQLALHEALDTRIVGSSGMFDLTANTNNRPVNETELAPAIGIYHQCGDEKKEGYRRVILKVPQEYVTLGRVPRKTYDIGTLNLELKYPKEGHVKEFLEKN
;
A
#
# COMPACT_ATOMS: atom_id res chain seq x y z
N MET A 1 -60.03 -6.99 -50.76
CA MET A 1 -58.60 -7.32 -50.93
C MET A 1 -57.79 -6.06 -50.69
N GLY A 2 -56.89 -6.06 -49.71
CA GLY A 2 -56.04 -4.91 -49.39
C GLY A 2 -55.60 -4.99 -47.93
N LYS A 3 -54.48 -5.68 -47.68
CA LYS A 3 -53.98 -6.04 -46.36
C LYS A 3 -53.46 -4.80 -45.61
N LEU A 4 -54.00 -4.61 -44.41
CA LEU A 4 -53.47 -3.79 -43.33
C LEU A 4 -52.06 -4.30 -42.98
N LEU A 5 -51.03 -3.49 -43.20
CA LEU A 5 -49.65 -3.81 -42.78
C LEU A 5 -49.36 -3.08 -41.46
N ILE A 6 -49.40 -3.87 -40.38
CA ILE A 6 -49.08 -3.47 -39.02
C ILE A 6 -47.55 -3.49 -38.84
N CYS A 7 -47.05 -2.38 -38.29
CA CYS A 7 -45.91 -2.21 -37.39
C CYS A 7 -44.98 -3.41 -37.16
N LEU A 8 -43.68 -3.24 -37.45
CA LEU A 8 -42.64 -3.71 -36.51
C LEU A 8 -41.37 -2.87 -36.65
N CYS A 9 -41.14 -2.02 -35.66
CA CYS A 9 -39.88 -1.32 -35.43
C CYS A 9 -38.71 -2.30 -35.42
N LEU A 10 -37.79 -2.18 -36.39
CA LEU A 10 -36.45 -2.77 -36.33
C LEU A 10 -35.41 -1.64 -36.27
N LEU A 11 -35.54 -0.75 -35.27
CA LEU A 11 -34.39 -0.07 -34.70
C LEU A 11 -33.92 -0.89 -33.51
N ILE A 12 -33.18 -1.96 -33.79
CA ILE A 12 -32.35 -2.59 -32.78
C ILE A 12 -31.15 -1.65 -32.62
N CYS A 13 -31.32 -0.62 -31.79
CA CYS A 13 -30.18 -0.02 -31.12
C CYS A 13 -29.59 -1.15 -30.27
N PHE A 14 -28.56 -1.81 -30.79
CA PHE A 14 -27.65 -2.57 -29.95
C PHE A 14 -27.09 -1.56 -28.95
N THR A 15 -27.75 -1.45 -27.80
CA THR A 15 -27.15 -0.90 -26.61
C THR A 15 -26.06 -1.88 -26.25
N GLU A 16 -24.88 -1.73 -26.86
CA GLU A 16 -23.68 -2.25 -26.27
C GLU A 16 -23.49 -1.48 -24.98
N HIS A 17 -24.08 -1.99 -23.90
CA HIS A 17 -23.56 -1.76 -22.57
C HIS A 17 -22.15 -2.34 -22.60
N CYS A 18 -21.17 -1.52 -22.99
CA CYS A 18 -19.83 -1.69 -22.48
C CYS A 18 -19.95 -1.56 -20.96
N SER A 19 -20.22 -2.67 -20.28
CA SER A 19 -19.80 -2.86 -18.90
C SER A 19 -18.28 -2.98 -18.95
N GLY A 20 -17.62 -1.87 -19.34
CA GLY A 20 -16.19 -1.73 -19.27
C GLY A 20 -15.89 -1.69 -17.79
N ASN A 21 -15.53 -2.84 -17.23
CA ASN A 21 -14.85 -2.93 -15.95
C ASN A 21 -13.48 -2.26 -16.13
N THR A 22 -13.49 -0.93 -16.24
CA THR A 22 -12.28 -0.14 -16.04
C THR A 22 -11.90 -0.44 -14.61
N PRO A 23 -10.79 -1.13 -14.38
CA PRO A 23 -10.40 -1.50 -13.04
C PRO A 23 -10.25 -0.23 -12.21
N ALA A 24 -10.85 -0.25 -11.02
CA ALA A 24 -10.80 0.90 -10.16
C ALA A 24 -9.34 1.14 -9.75
N LEU A 25 -8.80 2.30 -10.13
CA LEU A 25 -7.53 2.79 -9.60
C LEU A 25 -7.62 2.85 -8.08
N ARG A 26 -6.53 2.53 -7.39
CA ARG A 26 -6.46 2.54 -5.93
C ARG A 26 -5.34 3.44 -5.46
N SER A 27 -5.54 4.08 -4.32
CA SER A 27 -4.54 4.95 -3.69
C SER A 27 -4.58 4.84 -2.17
N VAL A 28 -3.45 5.13 -1.53
CA VAL A 28 -3.30 5.07 -0.07
C VAL A 28 -2.33 6.15 0.40
N ALA A 29 -2.60 6.73 1.56
CA ALA A 29 -1.67 7.60 2.29
C ALA A 29 -1.49 7.08 3.71
N VAL A 30 -0.26 7.12 4.22
CA VAL A 30 0.10 6.69 5.57
C VAL A 30 1.01 7.75 6.19
N LYS A 31 0.85 8.02 7.49
CA LYS A 31 1.77 8.86 8.25
C LYS A 31 2.01 8.30 9.63
N GLY A 32 3.04 8.80 10.30
CA GLY A 32 3.31 8.48 11.70
C GLY A 32 4.56 9.18 12.22
N THR A 33 4.90 8.88 13.47
CA THR A 33 6.10 9.39 14.13
C THR A 33 6.88 8.25 14.75
N LEU A 34 8.20 8.22 14.54
CA LEU A 34 9.10 7.18 15.07
C LEU A 34 10.07 7.77 16.09
N TYR A 35 10.19 7.09 17.23
CA TYR A 35 11.12 7.42 18.30
C TYR A 35 12.05 6.24 18.59
N CYS A 36 13.27 6.56 19.02
CA CYS A 36 14.18 5.64 19.68
C CYS A 36 14.36 6.12 21.12
N GLY A 37 13.56 5.57 22.03
CA GLY A 37 13.48 6.06 23.39
C GLY A 37 12.92 7.48 23.45
N LYS A 38 13.74 8.40 23.94
CA LYS A 38 13.32 9.81 24.14
C LYS A 38 13.61 10.70 22.95
N THR A 39 14.36 10.21 21.97
CA THR A 39 14.74 10.99 20.78
C THR A 39 14.02 10.49 19.53
N PRO A 40 13.74 11.37 18.56
CA PRO A 40 13.30 10.95 17.24
C PRO A 40 14.21 9.85 16.65
N ALA A 41 13.62 8.86 15.99
CA ALA A 41 14.37 7.80 15.32
C ALA A 41 14.91 8.29 13.97
N GLU A 42 15.79 9.30 14.01
CA GLU A 42 16.43 9.84 12.82
C GLU A 42 17.15 8.75 12.02
N ASN A 43 17.15 8.90 10.69
CA ASN A 43 17.73 7.96 9.73
C ASN A 43 17.06 6.58 9.66
N ALA A 44 16.00 6.34 10.44
CA ALA A 44 15.11 5.21 10.19
C ALA A 44 14.51 5.36 8.79
N LYS A 45 14.38 4.24 8.07
CA LYS A 45 13.84 4.21 6.72
C LYS A 45 12.45 3.59 6.77
N VAL A 46 11.47 4.27 6.19
CA VAL A 46 10.09 3.78 6.12
C VAL A 46 9.73 3.62 4.66
N ARG A 47 9.17 2.45 4.32
CA ARG A 47 8.80 2.12 2.96
C ARG A 47 7.39 1.58 2.90
N LEU A 48 6.60 2.14 2.00
CA LEU A 48 5.26 1.67 1.69
C LEU A 48 5.37 0.59 0.61
N PHE A 49 4.69 -0.53 0.82
CA PHE A 49 4.70 -1.67 -0.07
C PHE A 49 3.30 -2.03 -0.55
N ARG A 50 3.22 -2.54 -1.78
CA ARG A 50 2.16 -3.46 -2.19
C ARG A 50 2.56 -4.86 -1.75
N VAL A 51 1.63 -5.59 -1.14
CA VAL A 51 1.82 -6.98 -0.74
C VAL A 51 0.82 -7.87 -1.46
N TYR A 52 1.22 -9.09 -1.81
CA TYR A 52 0.26 -10.11 -2.19
C TYR A 52 -0.17 -10.85 -0.92
N VAL A 53 -1.47 -10.95 -0.73
CA VAL A 53 -2.05 -11.88 0.23
C VAL A 53 -2.33 -13.14 -0.56
N ASP A 54 -1.42 -14.12 -0.46
CA ASP A 54 -1.65 -15.45 -1.00
C ASP A 54 -2.76 -16.11 -0.14
N PRO A 55 -3.95 -16.38 -0.72
CA PRO A 55 -5.08 -16.92 0.04
C PRO A 55 -4.86 -18.38 0.46
N ASP A 56 -3.98 -19.12 -0.24
CA ASP A 56 -3.71 -20.55 0.01
C ASP A 56 -2.54 -20.76 0.98
N LYS A 57 -1.69 -19.73 1.17
CA LYS A 57 -0.62 -19.78 2.17
C LYS A 57 -1.10 -19.32 3.54
N ASN A 58 -1.57 -20.29 4.32
CA ASN A 58 -1.71 -20.24 5.79
C ASN A 58 -0.36 -20.06 6.53
N LYS A 59 0.55 -19.22 6.05
CA LYS A 59 1.82 -18.91 6.72
C LYS A 59 1.90 -17.41 6.82
N GLY A 60 1.73 -16.89 8.03
CA GLY A 60 1.66 -15.46 8.36
C GLY A 60 2.94 -14.64 8.11
N GLN A 61 3.56 -14.84 6.95
CA GLN A 61 4.69 -14.13 6.38
C GLN A 61 4.13 -13.23 5.27
N LEU A 62 4.17 -11.92 5.53
CA LEU A 62 3.80 -10.93 4.53
C LEU A 62 4.90 -10.90 3.46
N ALA A 63 4.58 -11.33 2.24
CA ALA A 63 5.48 -11.18 1.11
C ALA A 63 5.40 -9.73 0.61
N LEU A 64 6.37 -8.91 1.03
CA LEU A 64 6.57 -7.58 0.48
C LEU A 64 6.93 -7.72 -1.00
N HIS A 65 6.01 -7.34 -1.89
CA HIS A 65 6.18 -7.58 -3.32
C HIS A 65 6.89 -6.41 -4.00
N GLU A 66 6.41 -5.20 -3.77
CA GLU A 66 6.87 -4.02 -4.49
C GLU A 66 6.89 -2.80 -3.58
N ALA A 67 7.98 -2.04 -3.64
CA ALA A 67 8.12 -0.76 -2.97
C ALA A 67 7.40 0.33 -3.77
N LEU A 68 6.50 1.07 -3.12
CA LEU A 68 5.71 2.12 -3.77
C LEU A 68 6.19 3.53 -3.43
N ASP A 69 6.65 3.73 -2.19
CA ASP A 69 7.17 5.00 -1.71
C ASP A 69 8.16 4.75 -0.56
N THR A 70 9.15 5.60 -0.40
CA THR A 70 10.18 5.49 0.65
C THR A 70 10.49 6.86 1.25
N ARG A 71 10.66 6.93 2.57
CA ARG A 71 11.15 8.10 3.30
C ARG A 71 12.26 7.73 4.26
N ILE A 72 13.15 8.67 4.49
CA ILE A 72 14.11 8.66 5.60
C ILE A 72 13.57 9.62 6.66
N VAL A 73 13.48 9.17 7.90
CA VAL A 73 12.97 9.96 9.02
C VAL A 73 14.00 11.03 9.39
N GLY A 74 13.57 12.29 9.40
CA GLY A 74 14.37 13.43 9.84
C GLY A 74 14.20 13.73 11.34
N SER A 75 14.66 14.91 11.75
CA SER A 75 14.73 15.34 13.16
C SER A 75 13.39 15.53 13.88
N SER A 76 12.28 15.57 13.15
CA SER A 76 10.94 15.58 13.78
C SER A 76 10.46 14.19 14.18
N GLY A 77 11.10 13.12 13.69
CA GLY A 77 10.61 11.74 13.83
C GLY A 77 9.44 11.41 12.90
N MET A 78 8.88 12.40 12.20
CA MET A 78 7.69 12.22 11.37
C MET A 78 8.02 11.64 9.99
N PHE A 79 7.07 10.89 9.44
CA PHE A 79 7.09 10.48 8.04
C PHE A 79 5.67 10.48 7.45
N ASP A 80 5.59 10.64 6.14
CA ASP A 80 4.40 10.50 5.33
C ASP A 80 4.72 9.78 4.02
N LEU A 81 3.87 8.85 3.62
CA LEU A 81 4.03 8.01 2.44
C LEU A 81 2.73 8.02 1.66
N THR A 82 2.82 8.13 0.33
CA THR A 82 1.65 8.09 -0.55
C THR A 82 1.94 7.25 -1.77
N ALA A 83 0.95 6.43 -2.18
CA ALA A 83 1.05 5.65 -3.40
C ALA A 83 -0.29 5.51 -4.10
N ASN A 84 -0.24 5.18 -5.39
CA ASN A 84 -1.40 4.79 -6.17
C ASN A 84 -1.04 3.74 -7.22
N THR A 85 -2.04 3.13 -7.82
CA THR A 85 -1.90 2.14 -8.90
C THR A 85 -2.06 2.76 -10.28
N ASN A 86 -1.82 4.07 -10.44
CA ASN A 86 -1.86 4.70 -11.74
C ASN A 86 -0.76 4.11 -12.63
N ASN A 87 -1.01 4.10 -13.94
CA ASN A 87 -0.08 3.56 -14.96
C ASN A 87 0.21 2.06 -14.83
N ARG A 88 -0.60 1.32 -14.06
CA ARG A 88 -0.51 -0.14 -14.00
C ARG A 88 -1.46 -0.81 -14.98
N PRO A 89 -1.13 -2.03 -15.43
CA PRO A 89 -2.05 -2.89 -16.13
C PRO A 89 -3.36 -3.06 -15.34
N VAL A 90 -4.43 -3.27 -16.09
CA VAL A 90 -5.79 -3.27 -15.54
C VAL A 90 -6.00 -4.33 -14.45
N ASN A 91 -5.40 -5.49 -14.67
CA ASN A 91 -5.34 -6.65 -13.79
C ASN A 91 -4.39 -6.50 -12.59
N GLU A 92 -3.69 -5.36 -12.46
CA GLU A 92 -2.71 -5.09 -11.41
C GLU A 92 -3.05 -3.85 -10.57
N THR A 93 -4.33 -3.49 -10.51
CA THR A 93 -4.81 -2.34 -9.74
C THR A 93 -5.15 -2.66 -8.30
N GLU A 94 -5.10 -3.94 -7.90
CA GLU A 94 -5.27 -4.32 -6.50
C GLU A 94 -4.13 -3.76 -5.64
N LEU A 95 -4.48 -3.29 -4.45
CA LEU A 95 -3.56 -2.64 -3.54
C LEU A 95 -3.85 -3.10 -2.12
N ALA A 96 -3.08 -4.05 -1.60
CA ALA A 96 -3.01 -4.34 -0.18
C ALA A 96 -1.75 -3.66 0.37
N PRO A 97 -1.86 -2.58 1.17
CA PRO A 97 -0.70 -1.82 1.59
C PRO A 97 -0.09 -2.36 2.89
N ALA A 98 1.23 -2.27 2.98
CA ALA A 98 1.96 -2.48 4.22
C ALA A 98 3.13 -1.50 4.33
N ILE A 99 3.49 -1.11 5.54
CA ILE A 99 4.69 -0.30 5.80
C ILE A 99 5.78 -1.18 6.39
N GLY A 100 6.99 -1.05 5.86
CA GLY A 100 8.21 -1.59 6.43
C GLY A 100 9.00 -0.47 7.08
N ILE A 101 9.31 -0.62 8.38
CA ILE A 101 10.14 0.29 9.16
C ILE A 101 11.47 -0.39 9.39
N TYR A 102 12.56 0.27 9.00
CA TYR A 102 13.92 -0.22 9.07
C TYR A 102 14.74 0.72 9.95
N HIS A 103 15.31 0.22 11.03
CA HIS A 103 15.99 1.08 12.02
C HIS A 103 17.17 0.37 12.67
N GLN A 104 18.02 1.16 13.32
CA GLN A 104 19.17 0.69 14.11
C GLN A 104 19.05 1.05 15.59
N CYS A 105 17.88 1.50 16.05
CA CYS A 105 17.62 1.82 17.46
C CYS A 105 17.99 0.64 18.38
N GLY A 106 18.93 0.88 19.31
CA GLY A 106 19.45 -0.12 20.25
C GLY A 106 20.44 -1.13 19.65
N ASP A 107 20.76 -0.98 18.35
CA ASP A 107 21.60 -1.88 17.56
C ASP A 107 22.58 -1.08 16.66
N GLU A 108 23.00 0.12 17.09
CA GLU A 108 23.78 1.07 16.27
C GLU A 108 25.13 0.52 15.81
N LYS A 109 25.67 -0.47 16.53
CA LYS A 109 26.95 -1.15 16.22
C LYS A 109 26.79 -2.40 15.37
N LYS A 110 25.56 -2.86 15.11
CA LYS A 110 25.30 -4.05 14.30
C LYS A 110 25.12 -3.64 12.84
N GLU A 111 25.73 -4.42 11.95
CA GLU A 111 25.51 -4.26 10.52
C GLU A 111 24.06 -4.60 10.18
N GLY A 112 23.40 -3.73 9.43
CA GLY A 112 22.02 -3.93 8.97
C GLY A 112 20.97 -3.23 9.81
N TYR A 113 19.73 -3.68 9.68
CA TYR A 113 18.54 -3.03 10.20
C TYR A 113 17.59 -4.03 10.85
N ARG A 114 17.09 -3.67 12.03
CA ARG A 114 15.85 -4.22 12.58
C ARG A 114 14.70 -3.80 11.68
N ARG A 115 13.79 -4.73 11.38
CA ARG A 115 12.69 -4.54 10.41
C ARG A 115 11.34 -4.92 11.02
N VAL A 116 10.47 -3.93 11.14
CA VAL A 116 9.06 -4.09 11.52
C VAL A 116 8.20 -3.98 10.26
N ILE A 117 7.18 -4.83 10.13
CA ILE A 117 6.22 -4.77 9.02
C ILE A 117 4.81 -4.64 9.59
N LEU A 118 4.11 -3.56 9.23
CA LEU A 118 2.74 -3.29 9.67
C LEU A 118 1.81 -3.26 8.46
N LYS A 119 0.70 -3.99 8.53
CA LYS A 119 -0.35 -3.90 7.50
C LYS A 119 -1.11 -2.59 7.66
N VAL A 120 -1.43 -1.94 6.55
CA VAL A 120 -2.35 -0.81 6.53
C VAL A 120 -3.77 -1.36 6.37
N PRO A 121 -4.74 -0.99 7.23
CA PRO A 121 -6.09 -1.49 7.12
C PRO A 121 -6.71 -1.15 5.77
N GLN A 122 -7.38 -2.14 5.17
CA GLN A 122 -7.80 -2.02 3.78
C GLN A 122 -8.87 -0.96 3.54
N GLU A 123 -9.61 -0.61 4.60
CA GLU A 123 -10.53 0.52 4.58
C GLU A 123 -9.84 1.82 4.19
N TYR A 124 -8.54 2.04 4.49
CA TYR A 124 -7.79 3.25 4.14
C TYR A 124 -7.40 3.33 2.65
N VAL A 125 -7.62 2.26 1.88
CA VAL A 125 -7.42 2.29 0.44
C VAL A 125 -8.61 2.99 -0.22
N THR A 126 -8.31 4.05 -0.97
CA THR A 126 -9.29 4.85 -1.69
C THR A 126 -9.44 4.33 -3.12
N LEU A 127 -10.68 4.19 -3.60
CA LEU A 127 -10.97 4.05 -5.02
C LEU A 127 -10.79 5.42 -5.71
N GLY A 128 -9.76 5.51 -6.54
CA GLY A 128 -9.35 6.72 -7.25
C GLY A 128 -7.84 6.95 -7.16
N ARG A 129 -7.38 7.96 -7.91
CA ARG A 129 -5.96 8.32 -8.06
C ARG A 129 -5.35 8.98 -6.82
N VAL A 130 -6.18 9.63 -6.01
CA VAL A 130 -5.77 10.45 -4.86
C VAL A 130 -6.39 9.86 -3.59
N PRO A 131 -5.58 9.59 -2.55
CA PRO A 131 -6.10 9.14 -1.26
C PRO A 131 -7.04 10.18 -0.66
N ARG A 132 -8.20 9.75 -0.17
CA ARG A 132 -9.16 10.64 0.52
C ARG A 132 -9.01 10.63 2.04
N LYS A 133 -8.27 9.65 2.56
CA LYS A 133 -7.94 9.54 3.98
C LYS A 133 -6.52 9.02 4.14
N THR A 134 -5.90 9.45 5.22
CA THR A 134 -4.55 9.05 5.60
C THR A 134 -4.63 8.16 6.83
N TYR A 135 -4.01 6.98 6.75
CA TYR A 135 -3.85 6.14 7.92
C TYR A 135 -2.74 6.68 8.80
N ASP A 136 -3.08 7.13 10.00
CA ASP A 136 -2.12 7.58 10.99
C ASP A 136 -1.80 6.41 11.93
N ILE A 137 -0.55 5.92 11.89
CA ILE A 137 -0.11 4.84 12.78
C ILE A 137 0.21 5.33 14.21
N GLY A 138 0.12 6.64 14.44
CA GLY A 138 0.48 7.28 15.69
C GLY A 138 1.98 7.37 15.89
N THR A 139 2.39 7.31 17.17
CA THR A 139 3.79 7.37 17.59
C THR A 139 4.28 5.98 18.00
N LEU A 140 5.34 5.49 17.35
CA LEU A 140 5.96 4.21 17.66
C LEU A 140 7.36 4.41 18.25
N ASN A 141 7.61 3.82 19.42
CA ASN A 141 8.95 3.73 19.98
C ASN A 141 9.61 2.42 19.55
N LEU A 142 10.80 2.50 18.95
CA LEU A 142 11.56 1.42 18.34
C LEU A 142 12.58 0.76 19.28
N GLU A 143 12.69 1.20 20.54
CA GLU A 143 13.43 0.46 21.58
C GLU A 143 12.77 -0.90 21.84
N LEU A 144 11.44 -0.93 21.78
CA LEU A 144 10.65 -2.14 21.94
C LEU A 144 10.93 -3.10 20.78
N LYS A 145 10.89 -4.40 21.06
CA LYS A 145 10.90 -5.44 20.03
C LYS A 145 9.48 -5.77 19.61
N TYR A 146 9.14 -5.48 18.34
CA TYR A 146 7.79 -5.72 17.83
C TYR A 146 7.57 -7.20 17.50
N PRO A 147 6.31 -7.69 17.56
CA PRO A 147 6.00 -9.04 17.10
C PRO A 147 6.44 -9.27 15.66
N LYS A 148 7.09 -10.41 15.41
CA LYS A 148 7.63 -10.79 14.09
C LYS A 148 8.66 -9.81 13.50
N GLU A 149 9.24 -8.96 14.33
CA GLU A 149 10.34 -8.11 13.90
C GLU A 149 11.54 -8.97 13.45
N GLY A 150 12.02 -8.68 12.25
CA GLY A 150 13.15 -9.37 11.64
C GLY A 150 14.40 -8.51 11.62
N HIS A 151 15.46 -9.05 11.03
CA HIS A 151 16.70 -8.32 10.79
C HIS A 151 17.14 -8.52 9.34
N VAL A 152 17.59 -7.44 8.68
CA VAL A 152 18.08 -7.48 7.29
C VAL A 152 19.46 -6.83 7.23
N LYS A 153 20.39 -7.42 6.48
CA LYS A 153 21.76 -6.88 6.37
C LYS A 153 21.82 -5.56 5.63
N GLU A 154 20.98 -5.41 4.61
CA GLU A 154 20.98 -4.24 3.75
C GLU A 154 19.57 -3.71 3.58
N PHE A 155 19.46 -2.39 3.46
CA PHE A 155 18.26 -1.75 2.97
C PHE A 155 18.26 -1.82 1.44
N LEU A 156 17.79 -2.95 0.89
CA LEU A 156 17.77 -3.15 -0.55
C LEU A 156 16.80 -2.18 -1.21
N GLU A 157 17.30 -1.25 -2.02
CA GLU A 157 16.53 -0.41 -2.94
C GLU A 157 16.09 -1.23 -4.16
N LYS A 158 15.27 -2.26 -3.95
CA LYS A 158 14.66 -2.94 -5.10
C LYS A 158 13.49 -2.11 -5.60
N ASN A 159 13.75 -1.41 -6.70
CA ASN A 159 12.77 -0.91 -7.67
C ASN A 159 12.04 -2.08 -8.32
#